data_AF-A0A2V7H5F9-F1
#
_entry.id   AF-A0A2V7H5F9-F1
#
_cell.length_a   1.000
_cell.length_b   1.000
_cell.length_c   1.000
_cell.angle_alpha   90.00
_cell.angle_beta   90.00
_cell.angle_gamma   90.00
#
_symmetry.space_group_name_H-M   'P 1'
#
loop_
_entity.id
_entity.type
_entity.pdbx_description
1 polymer ?
#
loop_
_entity_poly.entity_id
_entity_poly.type
_entity_poly.pdbx_seq_one_letter_code
_entity_poly.pdbx_strand_id
1 'polypeptide(L)'
;EVVPFSAKIEAELAELPAEDRADFLASLGLESAGLDRLIRASYKLLGLETYFTAGEQEVRAWTIHRGDTAPQAAAVIHTDFERGFSRAETVSYDSFVGNEGWKGAREKGVVRSEGKEYVVQDGDVLLFRFNV
;
A
#
# COMPACT_ATOMS: atom_id res chain seq x y z
N GLU A 1 6.10 5.25 18.47
CA GLU A 1 7.49 5.73 18.28
C GLU A 1 7.52 7.25 18.36
N VAL A 2 8.69 7.86 18.56
CA VAL A 2 8.85 9.32 18.55
C VAL A 2 9.38 9.73 17.17
N VAL A 3 8.72 10.68 16.50
CA VAL A 3 9.14 11.17 15.18
C VAL A 3 9.63 12.62 15.30
N PRO A 4 10.95 12.88 15.27
CA PRO A 4 11.47 14.23 15.26
C PRO A 4 11.30 14.88 13.88
N PHE A 5 10.70 16.07 13.84
CA PHE A 5 10.60 16.89 12.63
C PHE A 5 10.61 18.38 12.97
N SER A 6 10.88 19.22 11.97
CA SER A 6 10.90 20.68 12.10
C SER A 6 9.76 21.27 11.31
N ALA A 7 8.73 21.79 12.00
CA ALA A 7 7.58 22.42 11.35
C ALA A 7 7.99 23.57 10.40
N LYS A 8 9.07 24.30 10.72
CA LYS A 8 9.60 25.36 9.86
C LYS A 8 10.15 24.80 8.54
N ILE A 9 10.92 23.71 8.59
CA ILE A 9 11.49 23.07 7.40
C ILE A 9 10.37 22.50 6.53
N GLU A 10 9.34 21.88 7.12
CA GLU A 10 8.19 21.36 6.36
C GLU A 10 7.38 22.47 5.69
N ALA A 11 7.22 23.64 6.33
CA ALA A 11 6.54 24.78 5.74
C ALA A 11 7.32 25.34 4.54
N GLU A 12 8.64 25.49 4.65
CA GLU A 12 9.50 25.92 3.54
C GLU A 12 9.44 24.90 2.38
N LEU A 13 9.50 23.60 2.68
CA LEU A 13 9.34 22.52 1.69
C LEU A 13 8.00 22.58 0.94
N ALA A 14 6.92 22.94 1.63
CA ALA A 14 5.58 23.01 1.04
C ALA A 14 5.46 24.16 0.02
N GLU A 15 6.22 25.23 0.20
CA GLU A 15 6.25 26.40 -0.69
C GLU A 15 7.17 26.20 -1.91
N LEU A 16 8.10 25.23 -1.84
CA LEU A 16 9.01 24.93 -2.95
C LEU A 16 8.32 24.14 -4.09
N PRO A 17 8.70 24.43 -5.36
CA PRO A 17 8.40 23.56 -6.49
C PRO A 17 8.87 22.13 -6.24
N ALA A 18 8.17 21.14 -6.78
CA ALA A 18 8.43 19.73 -6.49
C ALA A 18 9.84 19.30 -6.89
N GLU A 19 10.35 19.85 -8.00
CA GLU A 19 11.69 19.64 -8.53
C GLU A 19 12.80 20.12 -7.60
N ASP A 20 12.55 21.15 -6.78
CA ASP A 20 13.57 21.78 -5.93
C ASP A 20 13.65 21.15 -4.53
N ARG A 21 12.62 20.39 -4.13
CA ARG A 21 12.51 19.82 -2.77
C ARG A 21 13.65 18.86 -2.43
N ALA A 22 14.05 18.03 -3.40
CA ALA A 22 15.10 17.04 -3.20
C ALA A 22 16.45 17.69 -2.90
N ASP A 23 16.81 18.73 -3.67
CA ASP A 23 18.06 19.47 -3.48
C ASP A 23 18.06 20.25 -2.16
N PHE A 24 16.92 20.83 -1.79
CA PHE A 24 16.76 21.49 -0.49
C PHE A 24 16.97 20.52 0.68
N LEU A 25 16.32 19.34 0.66
CA LEU A 25 16.52 18.29 1.67
C LEU A 25 17.98 17.85 1.73
N ALA A 26 18.61 17.60 0.58
CA ALA A 26 20.01 17.18 0.50
C ALA A 26 20.97 18.24 1.07
N SER A 27 20.69 19.54 0.86
CA SER A 27 21.48 20.64 1.43
C SER A 27 21.47 20.66 2.97
N LEU A 28 20.42 20.10 3.58
CA LEU A 28 20.25 19.97 5.03
C LEU A 28 20.71 18.59 5.55
N GLY A 29 21.21 17.70 4.68
CA GLY A 29 21.60 16.34 5.04
C GLY A 29 20.40 15.43 5.36
N LEU A 30 19.22 15.72 4.80
CA LEU A 30 18.00 14.95 5.00
C LEU A 30 17.67 14.12 3.76
N GLU A 31 17.31 12.85 3.97
CA GLU A 31 16.92 11.93 2.88
C GLU A 31 15.42 12.04 2.53
N SER A 32 14.59 12.53 3.46
CA SER A 32 13.15 12.64 3.29
C SER A 32 12.55 13.74 4.15
N ALA A 33 11.38 14.24 3.74
CA ALA A 33 10.57 15.14 4.57
C ALA A 33 10.23 14.52 5.94
N GLY A 34 10.17 15.35 6.98
CA GLY A 34 9.73 14.95 8.30
C GLY A 34 8.23 14.62 8.35
N LEU A 35 7.42 15.32 7.54
CA LEU A 35 5.98 15.08 7.48
C LEU A 35 5.65 13.68 6.93
N ASP A 36 6.38 13.19 5.93
CA ASP A 36 6.20 11.83 5.39
C ASP A 36 6.42 10.76 6.45
N ARG A 37 7.47 10.94 7.28
CA ARG A 37 7.75 10.04 8.40
C ARG A 37 6.64 10.10 9.45
N LEU A 38 6.11 11.29 9.73
CA LEU A 38 5.00 11.48 10.66
C LEU A 38 3.72 10.81 10.17
N ILE A 39 3.40 10.93 8.88
CA ILE A 39 2.23 10.29 8.27
C ILE A 39 2.33 8.78 8.41
N ARG A 40 3.47 8.18 8.03
CA ARG A 40 3.69 6.72 8.15
C ARG A 40 3.59 6.24 9.60
N ALA A 41 4.20 6.97 10.54
CA ALA A 41 4.13 6.65 11.96
C ALA A 41 2.69 6.71 12.49
N SER A 42 1.92 7.70 12.06
CA SER A 42 0.51 7.88 12.43
C SER A 42 -0.36 6.77 11.86
N TYR A 43 -0.14 6.40 10.60
CA TYR A 43 -0.83 5.30 9.93
C TYR A 43 -0.62 3.96 10.67
N LYS A 44 0.64 3.67 11.04
CA LYS A 44 0.99 2.51 11.87
C LYS A 44 0.38 2.59 13.27
N LEU A 45 0.36 3.78 13.88
CA LEU A 45 -0.23 3.99 15.21
C LEU A 45 -1.73 3.70 15.22
N LEU A 46 -2.43 4.05 14.15
CA LEU A 46 -3.86 3.75 13.96
C LEU A 46 -4.14 2.28 13.65
N GLY A 47 -3.09 1.44 13.53
CA GLY A 47 -3.24 0.04 13.17
C GLY A 47 -3.69 -0.17 11.73
N LEU A 48 -3.36 0.77 10.84
CA LEU A 48 -3.71 0.70 9.42
C LEU A 48 -2.59 0.02 8.62
N GLU A 49 -2.99 -0.69 7.58
CA GLU A 49 -2.13 -1.38 6.61
C GLU A 49 -2.59 -1.06 5.19
N THR A 50 -1.68 -1.15 4.23
CA THR A 50 -1.95 -0.88 2.82
C THR A 50 -1.86 -2.16 2.00
N TYR A 51 -2.85 -2.42 1.16
CA TYR A 51 -2.72 -3.39 0.07
C TYR A 51 -2.90 -2.67 -1.27
N PHE A 52 -2.50 -3.34 -2.35
CA PHE A 52 -2.57 -2.79 -3.69
C PHE A 52 -3.51 -3.58 -4.60
N THR A 53 -4.23 -2.88 -5.46
CA THR A 53 -4.76 -3.43 -6.70
C THR A 53 -3.91 -2.92 -7.85
N ALA A 54 -3.45 -3.81 -8.73
CA ALA A 54 -2.64 -3.45 -9.88
C ALA A 54 -3.21 -4.08 -11.15
N GLY A 55 -3.71 -3.24 -12.06
CA GLY A 55 -4.14 -3.60 -13.41
C GLY A 55 -3.50 -2.69 -14.45
N GLU A 56 -3.81 -2.92 -15.72
CA GLU A 56 -3.25 -2.12 -16.83
C GLU A 56 -3.70 -0.66 -16.79
N GLN A 57 -4.93 -0.41 -16.35
CA GLN A 57 -5.51 0.94 -16.31
C GLN A 57 -5.25 1.68 -15.01
N GLU A 58 -5.14 0.96 -13.88
CA GLU A 58 -5.05 1.57 -12.56
C GLU A 58 -4.17 0.74 -11.64
N VAL A 59 -3.32 1.45 -10.89
CA VAL A 59 -2.65 0.94 -9.69
C VAL A 59 -3.11 1.79 -8.52
N ARG A 60 -3.59 1.16 -7.46
CA ARG A 60 -4.16 1.87 -6.31
C ARG A 60 -3.79 1.22 -4.99
N ALA A 61 -3.46 2.08 -4.03
CA ALA A 61 -3.29 1.74 -2.62
C ALA A 61 -4.65 1.81 -1.91
N TRP A 62 -4.95 0.80 -1.11
CA TRP A 62 -6.17 0.70 -0.31
C TRP A 62 -5.81 0.57 1.16
N THR A 63 -6.52 1.32 2.01
CA THR A 63 -6.32 1.32 3.46
C THR A 63 -7.25 0.33 4.12
N ILE A 64 -6.70 -0.56 4.94
CA ILE A 64 -7.43 -1.52 5.78
C ILE A 64 -6.90 -1.44 7.21
N HIS A 65 -7.60 -2.08 8.16
CA HIS A 65 -7.04 -2.30 9.48
C HIS A 65 -6.20 -3.57 9.48
N ARG A 66 -5.14 -3.57 10.28
CA ARG A 66 -4.34 -4.77 10.54
C ARG A 66 -5.25 -5.89 11.03
N GLY A 67 -5.16 -7.03 10.38
CA GLY A 67 -5.97 -8.20 10.71
C GLY A 67 -7.23 -8.35 9.88
N ASP A 68 -7.56 -7.38 9.01
CA ASP A 68 -8.68 -7.52 8.08
C ASP A 68 -8.46 -8.72 7.15
N THR A 69 -9.51 -9.51 6.99
CA THR A 69 -9.54 -10.66 6.08
C THR A 69 -9.73 -10.22 4.62
N ALA A 70 -9.42 -11.10 3.66
CA ALA A 70 -9.58 -10.80 2.23
C ALA A 70 -10.99 -10.32 1.84
N PRO A 71 -12.11 -10.89 2.37
CA PRO A 71 -13.45 -10.35 2.14
C PRO A 71 -13.64 -8.92 2.68
N GLN A 72 -13.14 -8.64 3.89
CA GLN A 72 -13.22 -7.31 4.51
C GLN A 72 -12.41 -6.27 3.72
N ALA A 73 -11.21 -6.66 3.26
CA ALA A 73 -10.41 -5.82 2.37
C ALA A 73 -11.13 -5.55 1.04
N ALA A 74 -11.77 -6.56 0.44
CA ALA A 74 -12.57 -6.36 -0.77
C ALA A 74 -13.77 -5.41 -0.55
N ALA A 75 -14.37 -5.43 0.65
CA ALA A 75 -15.47 -4.55 1.03
C ALA A 75 -15.10 -3.05 0.98
N VAL A 76 -13.82 -2.72 1.20
CA VAL A 76 -13.31 -1.34 1.10
C VAL A 76 -13.39 -0.80 -0.33
N ILE A 77 -13.29 -1.68 -1.34
CA ILE A 77 -13.50 -1.31 -2.75
C ILE A 77 -15.00 -1.12 -3.01
N HIS A 78 -15.79 -2.11 -2.63
CA HIS A 78 -17.25 -2.07 -2.75
C HIS A 78 -17.89 -3.11 -1.81
N THR A 79 -18.96 -2.72 -1.11
CA THR A 79 -19.60 -3.57 -0.09
C THR A 79 -20.16 -4.88 -0.64
N ASP A 80 -20.62 -4.91 -1.90
CA ASP A 80 -21.08 -6.14 -2.55
C ASP A 80 -19.97 -7.20 -2.72
N PHE A 81 -18.70 -6.78 -2.80
CA PHE A 81 -17.59 -7.73 -2.97
C PHE A 81 -17.41 -8.61 -1.75
N GLU A 82 -17.74 -8.14 -0.55
CA GLU A 82 -17.67 -8.95 0.67
C GLU A 82 -18.63 -10.15 0.60
N ARG A 83 -19.87 -9.89 0.14
CA ARG A 83 -20.91 -10.92 0.01
C ARG A 83 -20.63 -11.87 -1.14
N GLY A 84 -20.19 -11.33 -2.28
CA GLY A 84 -19.85 -12.09 -3.49
C GLY A 84 -18.47 -12.74 -3.46
N PHE A 85 -17.66 -12.51 -2.42
CA PHE A 85 -16.29 -12.96 -2.34
C PHE A 85 -16.19 -14.49 -2.51
N SER A 86 -15.41 -14.91 -3.51
CA SER A 86 -15.06 -16.32 -3.70
C SER A 86 -13.63 -16.61 -3.23
N ARG A 87 -12.66 -15.83 -3.71
CA ARG A 87 -11.23 -15.94 -3.37
C ARG A 87 -10.47 -14.67 -3.76
N ALA A 88 -9.26 -14.51 -3.25
CA ALA A 88 -8.32 -13.51 -3.71
C ALA A 88 -7.08 -14.20 -4.33
N GLU A 89 -6.63 -13.73 -5.49
CA GLU A 89 -5.24 -13.98 -5.90
C GLU A 89 -4.36 -12.95 -5.19
N THR A 90 -3.31 -13.41 -4.51
CA THR A 90 -2.37 -12.55 -3.78
C THR A 90 -0.93 -12.85 -4.15
N VAL A 91 -0.09 -11.83 -4.09
CA VAL A 91 1.36 -11.91 -4.20
C VAL A 91 1.97 -10.74 -3.41
N SER A 92 3.09 -10.97 -2.74
CA SER A 92 3.78 -9.90 -2.01
C SER A 92 4.30 -8.83 -2.98
N TYR A 93 4.35 -7.58 -2.53
CA TYR A 93 4.92 -6.46 -3.30
C TYR A 93 6.28 -6.80 -3.94
N ASP A 94 7.23 -7.30 -3.14
CA ASP A 94 8.59 -7.62 -3.63
C ASP A 94 8.57 -8.68 -4.73
N SER A 95 7.72 -9.69 -4.58
CA SER A 95 7.56 -10.74 -5.61
C SER A 95 6.82 -10.21 -6.84
N PHE A 96 5.88 -9.29 -6.68
CA PHE A 96 5.18 -8.68 -7.81
C PHE A 96 6.13 -7.83 -8.65
N VAL A 97 6.87 -6.92 -8.01
CA VAL A 97 7.81 -6.03 -8.69
C VAL A 97 8.98 -6.83 -9.28
N GLY A 98 9.57 -7.73 -8.49
CA GLY A 98 10.73 -8.54 -8.92
C GLY A 98 10.43 -9.53 -10.04
N ASN A 99 9.16 -9.83 -10.31
CA ASN A 99 8.73 -10.70 -11.41
C ASN A 99 7.91 -9.93 -12.48
N GLU A 100 8.09 -8.61 -12.58
CA GLU A 100 7.50 -7.79 -13.65
C GLU A 100 5.96 -7.90 -13.75
N GLY A 101 5.32 -7.99 -12.58
CA GLY A 101 3.86 -8.01 -12.43
C GLY A 101 3.22 -9.39 -12.52
N TRP A 102 1.91 -9.41 -12.76
CA TRP A 102 1.09 -10.62 -12.65
C TRP A 102 1.54 -11.78 -13.53
N LYS A 103 1.99 -11.49 -14.76
CA LYS A 103 2.39 -12.55 -15.70
C LYS A 103 3.60 -13.31 -15.18
N GLY A 104 4.70 -12.60 -14.89
CA GLY A 104 5.90 -13.25 -14.39
C GLY A 104 5.70 -13.85 -12.99
N ALA A 105 4.92 -13.20 -12.13
CA ALA A 105 4.57 -13.77 -10.82
C ALA A 105 3.82 -15.12 -10.94
N ARG A 106 2.90 -15.25 -11.92
CA ARG A 106 2.21 -16.51 -12.19
C ARG A 106 3.15 -17.57 -12.77
N GLU A 107 4.00 -17.19 -13.73
CA GLU A 107 4.98 -18.11 -14.34
C GLU A 107 5.99 -18.66 -13.31
N LYS A 108 6.30 -17.87 -12.29
CA LYS A 108 7.19 -18.26 -11.19
C LYS A 108 6.49 -19.01 -10.06
N GLY A 109 5.17 -19.14 -10.11
CA GLY A 109 4.38 -19.85 -9.10
C GLY A 109 4.33 -19.17 -7.74
N VAL A 110 4.56 -17.85 -7.68
CA VAL A 110 4.55 -17.08 -6.42
C VAL A 110 3.18 -16.46 -6.12
N VAL A 111 2.24 -16.51 -7.06
CA VAL A 111 0.84 -16.10 -6.84
C VAL A 111 0.11 -17.19 -6.07
N ARG A 112 -0.46 -16.81 -4.92
CA ARG A 112 -1.30 -17.69 -4.10
C ARG A 112 -2.77 -17.41 -4.35
N SER A 113 -3.61 -18.42 -4.15
CA SER A 113 -5.06 -18.27 -4.15
C SER A 113 -5.57 -18.47 -2.73
N GLU A 114 -6.11 -17.41 -2.16
CA GLU A 114 -6.46 -17.32 -0.75
C GLU A 114 -7.97 -17.25 -0.55
N GLY A 115 -8.43 -17.88 0.53
CA GLY A 115 -9.83 -18.00 0.91
C GLY A 115 -10.32 -16.88 1.83
N LYS A 116 -11.50 -17.07 2.40
CA LYS A 116 -12.18 -16.10 3.28
C LYS A 116 -11.43 -15.81 4.58
N GLU A 117 -10.70 -16.80 5.10
CA GLU A 117 -9.96 -16.69 6.36
C GLU A 117 -8.57 -16.06 6.19
N TYR A 118 -8.15 -15.73 4.96
CA TYR A 118 -6.85 -15.13 4.73
C TYR A 118 -6.82 -13.72 5.29
N VAL A 119 -5.89 -13.48 6.21
CA VAL A 119 -5.59 -12.16 6.73
C VAL A 119 -4.65 -11.46 5.75
N VAL A 120 -5.10 -10.32 5.21
CA VAL A 120 -4.30 -9.54 4.26
C VAL A 120 -3.04 -9.05 4.95
N GLN A 121 -1.91 -9.12 4.23
CA GLN A 121 -0.64 -8.61 4.72
C GLN A 121 -0.35 -7.24 4.12
N ASP A 122 0.32 -6.38 4.88
CA ASP A 122 0.80 -5.09 4.40
C ASP A 122 1.67 -5.27 3.13
N GLY A 123 1.34 -4.51 2.09
CA GLY A 123 1.98 -4.58 0.78
C GLY A 123 1.49 -5.70 -0.14
N ASP A 124 0.51 -6.51 0.25
CA ASP A 124 -0.06 -7.51 -0.68
C ASP A 124 -0.60 -6.83 -1.94
N VAL A 125 -0.34 -7.44 -3.10
CA VAL A 125 -0.98 -7.10 -4.37
C VAL A 125 -2.11 -8.10 -4.59
N LEU A 126 -3.35 -7.61 -4.54
CA LEU A 126 -4.56 -8.42 -4.53
C LEU A 126 -5.35 -8.27 -5.84
N LEU A 127 -5.88 -9.40 -6.30
CA LEU A 127 -6.91 -9.48 -7.33
C LEU A 127 -8.08 -10.29 -6.78
N PHE A 128 -9.15 -9.60 -6.41
CA PHE A 128 -10.36 -10.23 -5.86
C PHE A 128 -11.17 -10.90 -6.96
N ARG A 129 -11.68 -12.10 -6.66
CA ARG A 129 -12.64 -12.83 -7.49
C ARG A 129 -13.96 -12.89 -6.73
N PHE A 130 -15.04 -12.62 -7.46
CA PHE A 130 -16.40 -12.64 -6.95
C PHE A 130 -17.29 -13.43 -7.90
N ASN A 131 -18.27 -14.11 -7.34
CA ASN A 131 -19.35 -14.70 -8.12
C ASN A 131 -20.47 -13.66 -8.21
N VAL A 132 -20.88 -13.33 -9.44
CA VAL A 132 -22.07 -12.53 -9.73
C VAL A 132 -23.24 -13.48 -9.97
#